data_AF-A0AAJ5TWU3-F1
#
_entry.id   AF-A0AAJ5TWU3-F1
#
_cell.length_a   1.000
_cell.length_b   1.000
_cell.length_c   1.000
_cell.angle_alpha   90.00
_cell.angle_beta   90.00
_cell.angle_gamma   90.00
#
_symmetry.space_group_name_H-M   'P 1'
#
loop_
_entity.id
_entity.type
_entity.pdbx_description
1 polymer ?
#
loop_
_entity_poly.entity_id
_entity_poly.type
_entity_poly.pdbx_seq_one_letter_code
_entity_poly.pdbx_strand_id
1 'polypeptide(L)'
;MNKNNYHRNKFKILEKIKWLSISTFLILSFFINCYFYREQLFVRIFIISFLILCAIVTLMYTKIGEYILSYIIMSKKEMQKIIWPKYNETLYTTLIVISVTILISLLLWGVDSIIFHLIAFIISLRF
;
A
#
# COMPACT_ATOMS: atom_id res chain seq x y z
N MET A 1 14.79 16.49 -46.32
CA MET A 1 13.65 16.21 -45.40
C MET A 1 14.02 15.02 -44.51
N ASN A 2 14.15 15.22 -43.19
CA ASN A 2 14.94 14.38 -42.28
C ASN A 2 14.24 13.03 -41.93
N LYS A 3 14.84 11.90 -42.33
CA LYS A 3 14.34 10.52 -42.14
C LYS A 3 14.12 10.16 -40.66
N ASN A 4 14.88 10.77 -39.76
CA ASN A 4 14.82 10.52 -38.31
C ASN A 4 13.52 11.03 -37.69
N ASN A 5 12.94 12.11 -38.23
CA ASN A 5 11.66 12.64 -37.78
C ASN A 5 10.48 11.71 -38.15
N TYR A 6 10.61 10.97 -39.25
CA TYR A 6 9.55 10.07 -39.73
C TYR A 6 9.40 8.85 -38.81
N HIS A 7 10.51 8.22 -38.42
CA HIS A 7 10.50 7.11 -37.46
C HIS A 7 9.94 7.55 -36.10
N ARG A 8 10.40 8.68 -35.56
CA ARG A 8 9.93 9.22 -34.28
C ARG A 8 8.43 9.52 -34.26
N ASN A 9 7.89 10.14 -35.31
CA ASN A 9 6.46 10.42 -35.40
C ASN A 9 5.62 9.16 -35.56
N LYS A 10 6.08 8.17 -36.35
CA LYS A 10 5.37 6.89 -36.53
C LYS A 10 5.17 6.16 -35.20
N PHE A 11 6.21 6.10 -34.34
CA PHE A 11 6.09 5.50 -33.01
C PHE A 11 5.14 6.28 -32.08
N LYS A 12 5.19 7.62 -32.09
CA LYS A 12 4.27 8.46 -31.32
C LYS A 12 2.81 8.27 -31.74
N ILE A 13 2.54 8.17 -33.04
CA ILE A 13 1.19 7.95 -33.57
C ILE A 13 0.67 6.57 -33.15
N LEU A 14 1.51 5.53 -33.20
CA LEU A 14 1.13 4.18 -32.79
C LEU A 14 0.79 4.10 -31.28
N GLU A 15 1.56 4.79 -30.44
CA GLU A 15 1.26 4.91 -29.00
C GLU A 15 -0.03 5.68 -28.75
N LYS A 16 -0.24 6.79 -29.48
CA LYS A 16 -1.47 7.59 -29.37
C LYS A 16 -2.70 6.78 -29.77
N ILE A 17 -2.61 5.96 -30.82
CA ILE A 17 -3.70 5.06 -31.26
C ILE A 17 -3.98 3.99 -30.19
N LYS A 18 -2.94 3.38 -29.60
CA LYS A 18 -3.11 2.41 -28.50
C LYS A 18 -3.83 3.04 -27.30
N TRP A 19 -3.43 4.25 -26.90
CA TRP A 19 -4.09 5.00 -25.83
C TRP A 19 -5.55 5.36 -26.14
N LEU A 20 -5.84 5.73 -27.39
CA LEU A 20 -7.21 6.02 -27.82
C LEU A 20 -8.11 4.79 -27.74
N SER A 21 -7.58 3.61 -28.07
CA SER A 21 -8.29 2.33 -27.93
C SER A 21 -8.64 2.04 -26.47
N ILE A 22 -7.68 2.22 -25.54
CA ILE A 22 -7.90 2.03 -24.10
C ILE A 22 -8.99 2.97 -23.56
N SER A 23 -8.93 4.25 -23.93
CA SER A 23 -9.93 5.25 -23.54
C SER A 23 -11.32 4.86 -24.03
N THR A 24 -11.41 4.38 -25.28
CA THR A 24 -12.67 3.91 -25.87
C THR A 24 -13.26 2.72 -25.10
N PHE A 25 -12.44 1.72 -24.73
CA PHE A 25 -12.89 0.58 -23.93
C PHE A 25 -13.40 0.99 -22.54
N LEU A 26 -12.74 1.96 -21.88
CA LEU A 26 -13.17 2.47 -20.58
C LEU A 26 -14.52 3.20 -20.66
N ILE A 27 -14.68 4.06 -21.66
CA ILE A 27 -15.93 4.79 -21.90
C ILE A 27 -17.06 3.79 -22.18
N LEU A 28 -16.80 2.76 -23.00
CA LEU A 28 -17.78 1.73 -23.32
C LEU A 28 -18.21 0.95 -22.06
N SER A 29 -17.26 0.60 -21.19
CA SER A 29 -17.53 -0.08 -19.91
C SER A 29 -18.42 0.75 -18.98
N PHE A 30 -18.18 2.07 -18.92
CA PHE A 30 -19.01 2.99 -18.15
C PHE A 30 -20.43 3.10 -18.71
N PHE A 31 -20.58 3.25 -20.03
CA PHE A 31 -21.89 3.30 -20.69
C PHE A 31 -22.71 2.01 -20.48
N ILE A 32 -22.07 0.85 -20.57
CA ILE A 32 -22.70 -0.46 -20.31
C ILE A 32 -23.20 -0.55 -18.87
N ASN A 33 -22.44 -0.02 -17.91
CA ASN A 33 -22.85 0.02 -16.51
C ASN A 33 -24.10 0.89 -16.29
N CYS A 34 -24.15 2.07 -16.92
CA CYS A 34 -25.31 2.97 -16.83
C CYS A 34 -26.57 2.39 -17.50
N TYR A 35 -26.43 1.71 -18.64
CA TYR A 35 -27.58 1.17 -19.38
C TYR A 35 -28.22 -0.04 -18.68
N PHE A 36 -27.40 -0.93 -18.10
CA PHE A 36 -27.87 -2.14 -17.40
C PHE A 36 -28.08 -1.93 -15.89
N TYR A 37 -28.58 -0.76 -15.48
CA TYR A 37 -28.83 -0.49 -14.06
C TYR A 37 -30.04 -1.28 -13.48
N ARG A 38 -31.02 -1.65 -14.31
CA ARG A 38 -32.29 -2.25 -13.87
C ARG A 38 -32.41 -3.78 -13.96
N GLU A 39 -31.45 -4.48 -14.55
CA GLU A 39 -31.51 -5.93 -14.83
C GLU A 39 -30.43 -6.74 -14.08
N GLN A 40 -30.54 -8.08 -14.10
CA GLN A 40 -29.76 -9.08 -13.35
C GLN A 40 -28.26 -8.76 -13.16
N LEU A 41 -27.83 -8.68 -11.89
CA LEU A 41 -26.47 -8.32 -11.45
C LEU A 41 -25.36 -9.22 -12.04
N PHE A 42 -25.63 -10.50 -12.27
CA PHE A 42 -24.62 -11.48 -12.71
C PHE A 42 -24.08 -11.21 -14.12
N VAL A 43 -24.96 -10.87 -15.07
CA VAL A 43 -24.56 -10.56 -16.46
C VAL A 43 -23.69 -9.30 -16.51
N ARG A 44 -24.02 -8.31 -15.66
CA ARG A 44 -23.26 -7.06 -15.55
C ARG A 44 -21.83 -7.28 -15.07
N ILE A 45 -21.64 -8.10 -14.03
CA ILE A 45 -20.31 -8.42 -13.50
C ILE A 45 -19.43 -9.06 -14.57
N PHE A 46 -19.96 -10.02 -15.33
CA PHE A 46 -19.19 -10.75 -16.34
C PHE A 46 -18.75 -9.85 -17.48
N ILE A 47 -19.65 -9.02 -18.02
CA ILE A 47 -19.35 -8.13 -19.16
C ILE A 47 -18.31 -7.07 -18.76
N ILE A 48 -18.48 -6.46 -17.58
CA ILE A 48 -17.56 -5.43 -17.08
C ILE A 48 -16.19 -6.04 -16.78
N SER A 49 -16.15 -7.20 -16.13
CA SER A 49 -14.90 -7.92 -15.84
C SER A 49 -14.15 -8.26 -17.14
N PHE A 50 -14.86 -8.73 -18.17
CA PHE A 50 -14.27 -9.03 -19.47
C PHE A 50 -13.70 -7.78 -20.17
N LEU A 51 -14.43 -6.66 -20.17
CA LEU A 51 -13.93 -5.39 -20.74
C LEU A 51 -12.68 -4.87 -20.02
N ILE A 52 -12.67 -4.95 -18.69
CA ILE A 52 -11.51 -4.57 -17.88
C ILE A 52 -10.32 -5.48 -18.17
N LEU A 53 -10.54 -6.78 -18.31
CA LEU A 53 -9.48 -7.72 -18.64
C LEU A 53 -8.85 -7.37 -20.01
N CYS A 54 -9.67 -7.09 -21.02
CA CYS A 54 -9.20 -6.66 -22.34
C CYS A 54 -8.43 -5.33 -22.29
N ALA A 55 -8.87 -4.36 -21.48
CA ALA A 55 -8.18 -3.09 -21.28
C ALA A 55 -6.81 -3.29 -20.59
N ILE A 56 -6.72 -4.17 -19.59
CA ILE A 56 -5.47 -4.49 -18.91
C ILE A 56 -4.49 -5.19 -19.86
N VAL A 57 -4.97 -6.16 -20.64
CA VAL A 57 -4.13 -6.88 -21.61
C VAL A 57 -3.57 -5.90 -22.66
N THR A 58 -4.39 -5.01 -23.20
CA THR A 58 -3.93 -3.98 -24.16
C THR A 58 -2.96 -2.96 -23.55
N LEU A 59 -3.14 -2.62 -22.27
CA LEU A 59 -2.17 -1.79 -21.52
C LEU A 59 -0.82 -2.49 -21.36
N MET A 60 -0.79 -3.80 -21.07
CA MET A 60 0.46 -4.55 -20.94
C MET A 60 1.28 -4.57 -22.23
N TYR A 61 0.63 -4.60 -23.41
CA TYR A 61 1.30 -4.52 -24.71
C TYR A 61 1.70 -3.09 -25.14
N THR A 62 1.52 -2.09 -24.27
CA THR A 62 1.94 -0.70 -24.52
C THR A 62 3.30 -0.45 -23.87
N LYS A 63 4.10 0.49 -24.41
CA LYS A 63 5.42 0.81 -23.85
C LYS A 63 5.39 1.13 -22.36
N ILE A 64 4.34 1.83 -21.91
CA ILE A 64 4.10 2.12 -20.50
C ILE A 64 3.97 0.83 -19.66
N GLY A 65 3.33 -0.21 -20.21
CA GLY A 65 3.16 -1.51 -19.56
C GLY A 65 4.48 -2.25 -19.37
N GLU A 66 5.35 -2.26 -20.40
CA GLU A 66 6.69 -2.85 -20.29
C GLU A 66 7.57 -2.13 -19.26
N TYR A 67 7.47 -0.80 -19.18
CA TYR A 67 8.16 -0.03 -18.13
C TYR A 67 7.67 -0.39 -16.73
N ILE A 68 6.36 -0.51 -16.53
CA ILE A 68 5.80 -0.89 -15.23
C ILE A 68 6.21 -2.32 -14.87
N LEU A 69 6.18 -3.26 -15.83
CA LEU A 69 6.55 -4.65 -15.60
C LEU A 69 8.03 -4.78 -15.20
N SER A 70 8.93 -4.09 -15.92
CA SER A 70 10.35 -4.07 -15.59
C SER A 70 10.63 -3.42 -14.24
N TYR A 71 9.90 -2.35 -13.89
CA TYR A 71 9.98 -1.71 -12.57
C TYR A 71 9.55 -2.66 -11.44
N ILE A 72 8.45 -3.39 -11.60
CA ILE A 72 8.00 -4.38 -10.59
C ILE A 72 9.08 -5.45 -10.37
N ILE A 73 9.69 -5.94 -11.45
CA ILE A 73 10.76 -6.95 -11.37
C ILE A 73 11.98 -6.39 -10.63
N MET A 74 12.37 -5.14 -10.92
CA MET A 74 13.48 -4.46 -10.25
C MET A 74 13.17 -4.22 -8.76
N SER A 75 11.96 -3.79 -8.43
CA SER A 75 11.52 -3.54 -7.05
C SER A 75 11.52 -4.83 -6.22
N LYS A 76 11.08 -5.97 -6.77
CA LYS A 76 11.19 -7.28 -6.08
C LYS A 76 12.63 -7.67 -5.78
N LYS A 77 13.56 -7.41 -6.71
CA LYS A 77 15.00 -7.66 -6.49
C LYS A 77 15.57 -6.77 -5.38
N GLU A 78 15.01 -5.58 -5.19
CA GLU A 78 15.43 -4.65 -4.15
C GLU A 78 14.82 -4.99 -2.78
N MET A 79 13.56 -5.43 -2.74
CA MET A 79 12.94 -5.97 -1.52
C MET A 79 13.71 -7.18 -0.97
N GLN A 80 14.29 -8.00 -1.84
CA GLN A 80 15.14 -9.13 -1.44
C GLN A 80 16.48 -8.69 -0.83
N LYS A 81 16.90 -7.43 -1.00
CA LYS A 81 18.07 -6.86 -0.33
C LYS A 81 17.78 -6.37 1.08
N ILE A 82 16.51 -6.35 1.49
CA ILE A 82 16.13 -6.08 2.87
C ILE A 82 16.51 -7.32 3.67
N ILE A 83 17.75 -7.32 4.18
CA ILE A 83 18.16 -8.28 5.20
C ILE A 83 17.38 -7.90 6.44
N TRP A 84 16.25 -8.58 6.64
CA TRP A 84 15.47 -8.39 7.87
C TRP A 84 16.36 -8.77 9.06
N PRO A 85 16.44 -7.89 10.07
CA PRO A 85 17.31 -8.08 11.21
C PRO A 85 17.01 -9.42 11.89
N LYS A 86 18.06 -10.14 12.28
CA LYS A 86 17.94 -11.43 12.98
C LYS A 86 17.30 -11.18 14.35
N TYR A 87 16.32 -12.00 14.71
CA TYR A 87 15.44 -11.86 15.88
C TYR A 87 16.21 -11.69 17.20
N ASN A 88 17.41 -12.27 17.28
CA ASN A 88 18.21 -12.29 18.50
C ASN A 88 18.61 -10.87 18.95
N GLU A 89 18.93 -9.97 18.02
CA GLU A 89 19.38 -8.60 18.35
C GLU A 89 18.23 -7.73 18.90
N THR A 90 17.01 -7.96 18.42
CA THR A 90 15.80 -7.24 18.86
C THR A 90 15.30 -7.69 20.24
N LEU A 91 15.54 -8.95 20.61
CA LEU A 91 15.13 -9.47 21.91
C LEU A 91 16.00 -8.93 23.05
N TYR A 92 17.30 -8.76 22.86
CA TYR A 92 18.17 -8.19 23.89
C TYR A 92 17.75 -6.76 24.24
N THR A 93 17.47 -5.93 23.24
CA THR A 93 17.08 -4.53 23.48
C THR A 93 15.70 -4.42 24.14
N THR A 94 14.71 -5.22 23.71
CA THR A 94 13.38 -5.22 24.34
C THR A 94 13.38 -5.78 25.76
N LEU A 95 14.16 -6.84 26.04
CA LEU A 95 14.33 -7.37 27.39
C LEU A 95 14.98 -6.36 28.35
N ILE A 96 16.01 -5.65 27.88
CA ILE A 96 16.65 -4.59 28.68
C ILE A 96 15.62 -3.50 29.00
N VAL A 97 14.84 -3.05 28.02
CA VAL A 97 13.80 -2.03 28.24
C VAL A 97 12.76 -2.51 29.24
N ILE A 98 12.23 -3.73 29.08
CA ILE A 98 11.25 -4.32 30.01
C ILE A 98 11.81 -4.38 31.44
N SER A 99 13.06 -4.82 31.59
CA SER A 99 13.72 -4.88 32.90
C SER A 99 13.81 -3.51 33.57
N VAL A 100 14.20 -2.48 32.81
CA VAL A 100 14.31 -1.11 33.32
C VAL A 100 12.92 -0.54 33.66
N THR A 101 11.91 -0.77 32.82
CA THR A 101 10.54 -0.31 33.07
C THR A 101 9.94 -0.94 34.33
N ILE A 102 10.16 -2.24 34.56
CA ILE A 102 9.72 -2.93 35.79
C ILE A 102 10.39 -2.31 37.02
N LEU A 103 11.70 -2.06 36.94
CA LEU A 103 12.46 -1.46 38.05
C LEU A 103 11.93 -0.07 38.40
N ILE A 104 11.74 0.79 37.40
CA ILE A 104 11.22 2.16 37.61
C ILE A 104 9.78 2.10 38.14
N SER A 105 8.93 1.25 37.57
CA SER A 105 7.54 1.07 38.02
C SER A 105 7.47 0.62 39.48
N LEU A 106 8.36 -0.28 39.90
CA LEU A 106 8.43 -0.77 41.28
C LEU A 106 8.89 0.33 42.25
N LEU A 107 9.91 1.11 41.85
CA LEU A 107 10.41 2.23 42.65
C LEU A 107 9.35 3.31 42.82
N LEU A 108 8.66 3.71 41.75
CA LEU A 108 7.57 4.68 41.82
C LEU A 108 6.47 4.18 42.75
N TRP A 109 5.98 2.96 42.52
CA TRP A 109 4.93 2.37 43.35
C TRP A 109 5.27 2.35 44.85
N GLY A 110 6.52 2.01 45.19
CA GLY A 110 6.97 2.03 46.58
C GLY A 110 6.94 3.43 47.20
N VAL A 111 7.43 4.44 46.48
CA VAL A 111 7.46 5.84 46.93
C VAL A 111 6.04 6.38 47.06
N ASP A 112 5.19 6.18 46.05
CA ASP A 112 3.79 6.59 46.06
C ASP A 112 3.03 5.95 47.23
N SER A 113 3.27 4.66 47.52
CA SER A 113 2.65 3.96 48.65
C SER A 113 3.09 4.52 50.00
N ILE A 114 4.37 4.86 50.18
CA ILE A 114 4.87 5.50 51.42
C ILE A 114 4.23 6.87 51.61
N ILE A 115 4.17 7.68 50.56
CA ILE A 115 3.62 9.05 50.61
C ILE A 115 2.13 8.98 50.95
N PHE A 116 1.38 8.08 50.32
CA PHE A 116 -0.03 7.86 50.64
C PHE A 116 -0.24 7.47 52.10
N HIS A 117 0.59 6.55 52.63
CA HIS A 117 0.52 6.14 54.03
C HIS A 117 0.80 7.30 55.01
N LEU A 118 1.81 8.13 54.71
CA LEU A 118 2.11 9.31 55.52
C LEU A 118 0.96 10.31 55.51
N ILE A 119 0.42 10.62 54.33
CA ILE A 119 -0.72 11.53 54.20
C ILE A 119 -1.93 11.00 54.97
N ALA A 120 -2.25 9.71 54.83
CA ALA A 120 -3.33 9.06 55.56
C ALA A 120 -3.13 9.13 57.09
N PHE A 121 -1.89 8.93 57.56
CA PHE A 121 -1.56 9.04 58.98
C PHE A 121 -1.77 10.46 59.51
N ILE A 122 -1.31 11.49 58.78
CA ILE A 122 -1.54 12.90 59.17
C ILE A 122 -3.03 13.24 59.21
N ILE A 123 -3.81 12.80 58.21
CA ILE A 123 -5.25 13.09 58.15
C ILE A 123 -5.99 12.35 59.27
N SER A 124 -5.62 11.11 59.55
CA SER A 124 -6.21 10.32 60.64
C SER A 124 -5.89 10.86 62.04
N LEU A 125 -4.81 11.63 62.20
CA LEU A 125 -4.47 12.27 63.48
C LEU A 125 -5.21 13.60 63.68
N ARG A 126 -5.66 14.22 62.59
CA ARG A 126 -6.35 15.52 62.56
C ARG A 126 -7.85 15.38 62.83
N PHE A 127 -8.42 14.18 62.69
CA PHE A 127 -9.83 13.86 62.92
C PHE A 127 -9.96 12.99 64.17
#